data_AF-A0A3D3CTV2-F1
#
_entry.id   AF-A0A3D3CTV2-F1
#
_cell.length_a   1.000
_cell.length_b   1.000
_cell.length_c   1.000
_cell.angle_alpha   90.00
_cell.angle_beta   90.00
_cell.angle_gamma   90.00
#
_symmetry.space_group_name_H-M   'P 1'
#
loop_
_entity.id
_entity.type
_entity.pdbx_description
1 polymer ?
#
loop_
_entity_poly.entity_id
_entity_poly.type
_entity_poly.pdbx_seq_one_letter_code
_entity_poly.pdbx_strand_id
1 'polypeptide(L)'
;MSSLKYESQVRPPLVVGDKNYHQISEDIIRPIENRPSKLWWTGFLISVGLLCFGIFSVTREVIYGTGQWNLNKTIGWGWDITNFV
;
A
#
# COMPACT_ATOMS: atom_id res chain seq x y z
N MET A 1 -39.03 15.99 -6.58
CA MET A 1 -39.74 15.39 -5.43
C MET A 1 -38.82 15.52 -4.22
N SER A 2 -39.30 16.23 -3.20
CA SER A 2 -38.53 16.74 -2.05
C SER A 2 -37.79 15.65 -1.27
N SER A 3 -36.49 15.83 -1.03
CA SER A 3 -35.71 15.02 -0.08
C SER A 3 -36.13 15.36 1.36
N LEU A 4 -36.47 14.34 2.15
CA LEU A 4 -36.86 14.44 3.57
C LEU A 4 -35.69 14.67 4.54
N LYS A 5 -34.51 15.10 4.06
CA LYS A 5 -33.30 15.29 4.89
C LYS A 5 -32.63 16.64 4.61
N TYR A 6 -32.07 17.25 5.65
CA TYR A 6 -31.28 18.49 5.63
C TYR A 6 -29.91 18.32 4.93
N GLU A 7 -29.91 17.78 3.72
CA GLU A 7 -28.70 17.56 2.92
C GLU A 7 -28.55 18.65 1.85
N SER A 8 -27.32 19.14 1.67
CA SER A 8 -27.01 20.16 0.66
C SER A 8 -27.16 19.57 -0.75
N GLN A 9 -27.94 20.24 -1.60
CA GLN A 9 -28.18 19.86 -2.99
C GLN A 9 -26.93 19.97 -3.90
N VAL A 10 -25.87 20.63 -3.42
CA VAL A 10 -24.59 20.77 -4.14
C VAL A 10 -23.71 19.52 -3.96
N ARG A 11 -24.01 18.64 -2.99
CA ARG A 11 -23.21 17.44 -2.74
C ARG A 11 -23.49 16.39 -3.82
N PRO A 12 -22.48 15.97 -4.61
CA PRO A 12 -22.65 14.86 -5.53
C PRO A 12 -22.79 13.54 -4.76
N PRO A 13 -23.47 12.53 -5.34
CA PRO A 13 -23.53 11.20 -4.75
C PRO A 13 -22.14 10.55 -4.73
N LEU A 14 -21.75 9.95 -3.59
CA LEU A 14 -20.48 9.22 -3.46
C LEU A 14 -20.56 7.79 -4.01
N VAL A 15 -21.76 7.22 -4.08
CA VAL A 15 -22.03 5.89 -4.63
C VAL A 15 -22.73 6.06 -5.96
N VAL A 16 -22.13 5.52 -7.00
CA VAL A 16 -22.63 5.62 -8.38
C VAL A 16 -23.32 4.31 -8.78
N GLY A 17 -24.42 4.44 -9.50
CA GLY A 17 -25.34 3.34 -9.80
C GLY A 17 -26.19 3.05 -8.57
N ASP A 18 -27.51 3.02 -8.74
CA ASP A 18 -28.49 2.81 -7.66
C ASP A 18 -28.38 1.40 -7.05
N LYS A 19 -27.31 1.17 -6.29
CA LYS A 19 -26.96 -0.11 -5.67
C LYS A 19 -27.77 -0.31 -4.40
N ASN A 20 -28.31 -1.52 -4.23
CA ASN A 20 -28.92 -1.94 -2.99
C ASN A 20 -27.86 -2.52 -2.01
N TYR A 21 -28.24 -2.72 -0.75
CA TYR A 21 -27.31 -3.23 0.28
C TYR A 21 -26.70 -4.59 -0.06
N HIS A 22 -27.47 -5.49 -0.67
CA HIS A 22 -26.97 -6.82 -1.04
C HIS A 22 -25.90 -6.73 -2.13
N GLN A 23 -26.12 -5.92 -3.17
CA GLN A 23 -25.16 -5.70 -4.24
C GLN A 23 -23.84 -5.10 -3.73
N ILE A 24 -23.90 -4.19 -2.76
CA ILE A 24 -22.69 -3.64 -2.13
C ILE A 24 -21.89 -4.74 -1.44
N SER A 25 -22.56 -5.62 -0.70
CA SER A 25 -21.90 -6.76 -0.03
C SER A 25 -21.24 -7.69 -1.04
N GLU A 26 -21.97 -8.10 -2.09
CA GLU A 26 -21.45 -8.98 -3.13
C GLU A 26 -20.22 -8.38 -3.83
N ASP A 27 -20.28 -7.09 -4.20
CA ASP A 27 -19.17 -6.42 -4.89
C ASP A 27 -17.89 -6.35 -4.03
N ILE A 28 -18.02 -6.14 -2.72
CA ILE A 28 -16.89 -6.03 -1.79
C ILE A 28 -16.31 -7.40 -1.45
N ILE A 29 -17.16 -8.40 -1.23
CA ILE A 29 -16.74 -9.72 -0.74
C ILE A 29 -16.19 -10.58 -1.89
N ARG A 30 -16.67 -10.38 -3.12
CA ARG A 30 -16.24 -11.14 -4.30
C ARG A 30 -14.70 -11.29 -4.45
N PRO A 31 -13.85 -10.25 -4.34
CA PRO A 31 -12.40 -10.44 -4.43
C PRO A 31 -11.79 -11.28 -3.29
N ILE A 32 -12.45 -11.39 -2.13
CA ILE A 32 -11.99 -12.16 -0.97
C ILE A 32 -12.34 -13.64 -1.12
N GLU A 33 -13.55 -13.95 -1.58
CA GLU A 33 -14.00 -15.33 -1.76
C GLU A 33 -13.36 -16.01 -2.97
N ASN A 34 -12.97 -15.23 -3.97
CA ASN A 34 -12.29 -15.76 -5.14
C ASN A 34 -10.83 -16.12 -4.83
N ARG A 35 -10.34 -17.18 -5.49
CA ARG A 35 -8.93 -17.55 -5.39
C ARG A 35 -8.04 -16.44 -5.97
N PRO A 36 -6.88 -16.16 -5.35
CA PRO A 36 -5.95 -15.18 -5.89
C PRO A 36 -5.53 -15.54 -7.32
N SER A 37 -5.49 -14.53 -8.19
CA SER A 37 -5.10 -14.71 -9.59
C SER A 37 -3.61 -14.98 -9.73
N LYS A 38 -3.19 -15.46 -10.91
CA LYS A 38 -1.77 -15.65 -11.23
C LYS A 38 -0.99 -14.33 -11.11
N LEU A 39 -1.58 -13.22 -11.55
CA LEU A 39 -0.95 -11.89 -11.46
C LEU A 39 -0.77 -11.45 -10.01
N TRP A 40 -1.74 -11.74 -9.14
CA TRP A 40 -1.63 -11.46 -7.72
C TRP A 40 -0.45 -12.20 -7.10
N TRP A 41 -0.30 -13.50 -7.42
CA TRP A 41 0.83 -14.31 -6.97
C TRP A 41 2.17 -13.80 -7.49
N THR A 42 2.25 -13.37 -8.75
CA THR A 42 3.47 -12.78 -9.30
C THR A 42 3.87 -11.52 -8.53
N GLY A 43 2.93 -10.60 -8.31
CA GLY A 43 3.19 -9.40 -7.52
C GLY A 43 3.61 -9.73 -6.09
N PHE A 44 2.92 -10.67 -5.45
CA PHE A 44 3.25 -11.12 -4.09
C PHE A 44 4.66 -11.70 -3.99
N LEU A 45 5.05 -12.59 -4.90
CA LEU A 45 6.38 -13.20 -4.89
C LEU A 45 7.50 -12.20 -5.15
N ILE A 46 7.29 -11.22 -6.03
CA ILE A 46 8.26 -10.14 -6.25
C ILE A 46 8.41 -9.31 -4.97
N SER A 47 7.31 -8.92 -4.33
CA SER A 47 7.33 -8.18 -3.05
C SER A 47 8.06 -8.96 -1.95
N VAL A 48 7.82 -10.27 -1.83
CA VAL A 48 8.53 -11.14 -0.88
C VAL A 48 10.02 -11.23 -1.22
N GLY A 49 10.38 -11.33 -2.49
CA GLY A 49 11.78 -11.33 -2.94
C GLY A 49 12.51 -10.04 -2.54
N LEU A 50 11.88 -8.88 -2.76
CA LEU A 50 12.41 -7.58 -2.36
C LEU A 50 12.47 -7.42 -0.83
N LEU A 51 11.50 -7.97 -0.10
CA LEU A 51 11.53 -7.99 1.37
C LEU A 51 12.73 -8.79 1.89
N CYS A 52 12.98 -9.99 1.34
CA CYS A 52 14.15 -10.79 1.70
C CYS A 52 15.46 -10.05 1.40
N PHE A 53 15.53 -9.34 0.26
CA PHE A 53 16.66 -8.49 -0.07
C PHE A 53 16.85 -7.33 0.94
N GLY A 54 15.75 -6.70 1.39
CA GLY A 54 15.77 -5.69 2.44
C GLY A 54 16.29 -6.23 3.77
N ILE A 55 15.77 -7.38 4.23
CA ILE A 55 16.23 -8.05 5.46
C ILE A 55 17.73 -8.37 5.37
N PHE A 56 18.18 -8.90 4.23
CA PHE A 56 19.60 -9.18 4.01
C PHE A 56 20.44 -7.91 4.09
N SER A 57 20.00 -6.82 3.45
CA SER A 57 20.71 -5.55 3.41
C SER A 57 20.87 -4.94 4.81
N VAL A 58 19.80 -4.89 5.60
CA VAL A 58 19.84 -4.41 7.00
C VAL A 58 20.69 -5.32 7.88
N THR A 59 20.57 -6.64 7.73
CA THR A 59 21.39 -7.59 8.50
C THR A 59 22.87 -7.41 8.22
N ARG A 60 23.24 -7.22 6.94
CA ARG A 60 24.62 -6.93 6.53
C ARG A 60 25.13 -5.63 7.15
N GLU A 61 24.34 -4.57 7.10
CA GLU A 61 24.69 -3.30 7.71
C GLU A 61 24.94 -3.44 9.22
N VAL A 62 24.06 -4.12 9.96
CA VAL A 62 24.23 -4.30 11.42
C VAL A 62 25.50 -5.08 11.75
N ILE A 63 25.87 -6.08 10.94
CA ILE A 63 27.07 -6.91 11.17
C ILE A 63 28.36 -6.19 10.80
N TYR A 64 28.38 -5.46 9.68
CA TYR A 64 29.61 -4.88 9.10
C TYR A 64 29.75 -3.37 9.32
N GLY A 65 28.69 -2.71 9.81
CA GLY A 65 28.64 -1.28 10.12
C GLY A 65 28.19 -0.39 8.95
N THR A 66 27.82 0.84 9.30
CA THR A 66 27.31 1.88 8.38
C THR A 66 28.36 2.43 7.41
N GLY A 67 29.65 2.11 7.61
CA GLY A 67 30.72 2.46 6.68
C GLY A 67 30.54 1.87 5.28
N GLN A 68 29.68 0.87 5.11
CA GLN A 68 29.32 0.29 3.81
C GLN A 68 28.46 1.22 2.94
N TRP A 69 27.83 2.24 3.53
CA TRP A 69 26.88 3.12 2.86
C TRP A 69 27.54 4.23 2.02
N ASN A 70 28.87 4.26 1.97
CA ASN A 70 29.64 5.30 1.28
C ASN A 70 29.29 6.72 1.77
N LEU A 71 28.94 6.84 3.05
CA LEU A 71 28.74 8.13 3.71
C LEU A 71 30.09 8.81 3.92
N ASN A 72 30.14 10.12 3.69
CA ASN A 72 31.36 10.89 3.88
C ASN A 72 31.50 11.31 5.36
N LYS A 73 32.73 11.49 5.85
CA LYS A 73 32.96 12.01 7.22
C LYS A 73 32.28 13.36 7.49
N THR A 74 32.06 14.19 6.47
CA THR A 74 31.39 15.50 6.59
C THR A 74 29.88 15.39 6.37
N ILE A 75 29.42 14.40 5.60
CA ILE A 75 28.00 14.20 5.27
C ILE A 75 27.58 12.87 5.88
N GLY A 76 27.15 12.94 7.14
CA GLY A 76 26.75 11.77 7.92
C GLY A 76 25.36 11.22 7.57
N TRP A 77 24.54 11.98 6.83
CA TRP A 77 23.18 11.62 6.44
C TRP A 77 23.05 11.66 4.92
N GLY A 78 22.45 10.63 4.34
CA GLY A 78 22.25 10.48 2.90
C GLY A 78 20.90 9.85 2.61
N TRP A 79 20.91 8.68 1.94
CA TRP A 79 19.69 7.98 1.53
C TRP A 79 18.84 7.46 2.69
N ASP A 80 19.45 7.22 3.84
CA ASP A 80 18.81 6.79 5.07
C ASP A 80 17.76 7.78 5.54
N ILE A 81 18.13 9.06 5.70
CA ILE A 81 17.19 10.09 6.13
C ILE A 81 16.22 10.46 5.01
N THR A 82 16.68 10.57 3.75
CA THR A 82 15.83 11.03 2.65
C THR A 82 14.70 10.06 2.31
N ASN A 83 14.87 8.76 2.59
CA ASN A 83 13.80 7.77 2.43
C ASN A 83 12.92 7.65 3.69
N PHE A 84 13.39 8.14 4.83
CA PHE A 84 12.63 8.11 6.08
C PHE A 84 11.60 9.24 6.17
N VAL A 85 11.96 10.46 5.77
CA VAL A 85 11.06 11.62 5.74
C VAL A 85 10.15 11.63 4.51
#